data_AF-A0A060XBL2-F1
#
_entry.id   AF-A0A060XBL2-F1
#
_cell.length_a   1.000
_cell.length_b   1.000
_cell.length_c   1.000
_cell.angle_alpha   90.00
_cell.angle_beta   90.00
_cell.angle_gamma   90.00
#
_symmetry.space_group_name_H-M   'P 1'
#
loop_
_entity.id
_entity.type
_entity.pdbx_description
1 polymer ?
#
loop_
_entity_poly.entity_id
_entity_poly.type
_entity_poly.pdbx_seq_one_letter_code
_entity_poly.pdbx_strand_id
1 'polypeptide(L)'
;MNVDEVQRKGYAIANTPTRLVLRSPHNAEETYLQKVAGVLMRVLATSTFFEQKWLVTRIDATAVCPTPEAVAFTPEVITWYMPKHIDPLFSSGAFTI
;
A
#
# COMPACT_ATOMS: atom_id res chain seq x y z
N MET A 1 16.22 -7.09 9.84
CA MET A 1 15.01 -7.17 10.68
C MET A 1 14.52 -8.61 10.65
N ASN A 2 14.19 -9.19 11.80
CA ASN A 2 13.56 -10.52 11.83
C ASN A 2 12.03 -10.38 11.85
N VAL A 3 11.31 -11.49 11.67
CA VAL A 3 9.85 -11.51 11.58
C VAL A 3 9.18 -11.01 12.87
N ASP A 4 9.65 -11.47 14.03
CA ASP A 4 9.07 -11.07 15.32
C ASP A 4 9.22 -9.56 15.59
N GLU A 5 10.36 -8.99 15.19
CA GLU A 5 10.64 -7.57 15.34
C GLU A 5 9.70 -6.71 14.48
N VAL A 6 9.49 -7.06 13.21
CA VAL A 6 8.57 -6.31 12.35
C VAL A 6 7.12 -6.50 12.79
N GLN A 7 6.74 -7.68 13.27
CA GLN A 7 5.39 -7.91 13.80
C GLN A 7 5.12 -7.06 15.04
N ARG A 8 6.09 -6.94 15.95
CA ARG A 8 6.01 -6.02 17.10
C ARG A 8 5.90 -4.55 16.69
N LYS A 9 6.46 -4.17 15.54
CA LYS A 9 6.31 -2.84 14.95
C LYS A 9 4.97 -2.63 14.20
N GLY A 10 4.10 -3.65 14.16
CA GLY A 10 2.76 -3.55 13.57
C GLY A 10 2.67 -3.95 12.10
N TYR A 11 3.73 -4.54 11.53
CA TYR A 11 3.69 -5.14 10.21
C TYR A 11 3.05 -6.52 10.28
N ALA A 12 2.33 -6.92 9.23
CA ALA A 12 1.79 -8.26 9.14
C ALA A 12 1.69 -8.73 7.69
N ILE A 13 1.94 -10.02 7.48
CA ILE A 13 1.67 -10.74 6.24
C ILE A 13 0.83 -11.96 6.58
N ALA A 14 -0.23 -12.18 5.81
CA ALA A 14 -1.05 -13.37 5.91
C ALA A 14 -1.59 -13.74 4.53
N ASN A 15 -1.82 -15.03 4.30
CA ASN A 15 -2.40 -15.50 3.06
C ASN A 15 -3.49 -16.55 3.30
N THR A 16 -4.41 -16.60 2.36
CA THR A 16 -5.39 -17.68 2.17
C THR A 16 -5.23 -18.19 0.74
N PRO A 17 -5.89 -19.29 0.33
CA PRO A 17 -5.80 -19.77 -1.05
C PRO A 17 -6.13 -18.73 -2.13
N THR A 18 -6.91 -17.69 -1.79
CA THR A 18 -7.38 -16.68 -2.76
C THR A 18 -7.00 -15.24 -2.40
N ARG A 19 -6.30 -15.00 -1.29
CA ARG A 19 -6.01 -13.63 -0.80
C ARG A 19 -4.64 -13.54 -0.17
N LEU A 20 -3.94 -12.46 -0.48
CA LEU A 20 -2.76 -11.97 0.24
C LEU A 20 -3.16 -10.72 1.03
N VAL A 21 -2.78 -10.67 2.30
CA VAL A 21 -2.98 -9.53 3.19
C VAL A 21 -1.62 -9.00 3.60
N LEU A 22 -1.40 -7.72 3.34
CA LEU A 22 -0.19 -6.99 3.69
C LEU A 22 -0.58 -5.80 4.56
N ARG A 23 0.14 -5.60 5.66
CA ARG A 23 -0.12 -4.50 6.60
C ARG A 23 1.18 -3.82 7.00
N SER A 24 1.15 -2.50 7.03
CA SER A 24 2.18 -1.66 7.64
C SER A 24 1.55 -0.77 8.72
N PRO A 25 2.34 -0.27 9.68
CA PRO A 25 1.93 0.88 10.49
C PRO A 25 1.72 2.12 9.61
N HIS A 26 0.90 3.07 10.09
CA HIS A 26 0.49 4.24 9.30
C HIS A 26 1.67 5.14 8.87
N ASN A 27 2.70 5.24 9.71
CA ASN A 27 3.92 6.01 9.46
C ASN A 27 5.15 5.09 9.26
N ALA A 28 4.94 3.94 8.62
CA ALA A 28 6.01 3.02 8.25
C ALA A 28 7.11 3.75 7.44
N GLU A 29 8.37 3.50 7.77
CA GLU A 29 9.54 4.13 7.12
C GLU A 29 9.65 3.77 5.64
N GLU A 30 9.09 2.63 5.23
CA GLU A 30 9.08 2.15 3.85
C GLU A 30 8.00 2.83 2.99
N THR A 31 7.20 3.72 3.58
CA THR A 31 6.22 4.52 2.84
C THR A 31 6.83 5.82 2.34
N TYR A 32 6.38 6.27 1.18
CA TYR A 32 6.80 7.55 0.60
C TYR A 32 5.60 8.41 0.22
N LEU A 33 5.85 9.72 0.07
CA LEU A 33 4.82 10.66 -0.35
C LEU A 33 4.84 10.81 -1.88
N GLN A 34 3.67 10.77 -2.49
CA GLN A 34 3.51 10.98 -3.93
C GLN A 34 2.21 11.73 -4.20
N LYS A 35 2.23 12.64 -5.18
CA LYS A 35 0.99 13.22 -5.71
C LYS A 35 0.33 12.22 -6.66
N VAL A 36 -0.85 11.75 -6.29
CA VAL A 36 -1.69 10.87 -7.10
C VAL A 36 -2.89 11.68 -7.57
N ALA A 37 -2.98 11.93 -8.88
CA ALA A 37 -3.99 12.82 -9.47
C ALA A 37 -4.14 14.18 -8.74
N GLY A 38 -3.01 14.76 -8.33
CA GLY A 38 -2.97 16.05 -7.62
C GLY A 38 -3.15 15.99 -6.10
N VAL A 39 -3.60 14.87 -5.54
CA VAL A 39 -3.75 14.69 -4.09
C VAL A 39 -2.46 14.12 -3.50
N LEU A 40 -1.97 14.70 -2.41
CA LEU A 40 -0.81 14.17 -1.70
C LEU A 40 -1.20 12.89 -0.94
N MET A 41 -0.63 11.77 -1.35
CA MET A 41 -0.90 10.45 -0.78
C MET A 41 0.38 9.86 -0.20
N ARG A 42 0.23 9.10 0.90
CA ARG A 42 1.24 8.18 1.39
C ARG A 42 1.08 6.84 0.67
N VAL A 43 2.17 6.36 0.09
CA VAL A 43 2.22 5.16 -0.74
C VAL A 43 3.04 4.09 -0.05
N LEU A 44 2.48 2.88 0.03
CA LEU A 44 3.18 1.65 0.40
C LEU A 44 3.25 0.77 -0.84
N ALA A 45 4.45 0.51 -1.36
CA ALA A 45 4.67 -0.39 -2.48
C ALA A 45 5.39 -1.66 -1.99
N THR A 46 4.92 -2.82 -2.44
CA THR A 46 5.41 -4.12 -1.99
C THR A 46 5.52 -5.10 -3.15
N SER A 47 6.46 -6.03 -3.05
CA SER A 47 6.58 -7.18 -3.94
C SER A 47 6.66 -8.43 -3.08
N THR A 48 5.69 -9.33 -3.25
CA THR A 48 5.64 -10.60 -2.52
C THR A 48 5.97 -11.74 -3.47
N PHE A 49 6.96 -12.55 -3.10
CA PHE A 49 7.35 -13.74 -3.86
C PHE A 49 6.77 -14.98 -3.17
N PHE A 50 5.98 -15.73 -3.91
CA PHE A 50 5.39 -16.98 -3.48
C PHE A 50 6.02 -18.14 -4.24
N GLU A 51 6.82 -18.93 -3.52
CA GLU A 51 7.52 -20.08 -4.09
C GLU A 51 6.72 -21.36 -3.89
N GLN A 52 6.44 -22.07 -4.98
CA GLN A 52 5.86 -23.40 -4.99
C GLN A 52 6.68 -24.34 -5.86
N LYS A 53 7.49 -25.19 -5.20
CA LYS A 53 8.42 -26.14 -5.84
C LYS A 53 9.34 -25.43 -6.85
N TRP A 54 8.96 -25.43 -8.13
CA TRP A 54 9.74 -24.89 -9.25
C TRP A 54 9.15 -23.59 -9.82
N LEU A 55 8.01 -23.13 -9.29
CA LEU A 55 7.34 -21.91 -9.72
C LEU A 55 7.49 -20.83 -8.66
N VAL A 56 7.90 -19.63 -9.09
CA VAL A 56 7.89 -18.43 -8.25
C VAL A 56 6.87 -17.48 -8.84
N THR A 57 5.85 -17.13 -8.04
CA THR A 57 4.87 -16.11 -8.40
C THR A 57 5.22 -14.82 -7.68
N ARG A 58 5.43 -13.75 -8.44
CA ARG A 58 5.62 -12.40 -7.89
C ARG A 58 4.30 -11.64 -7.92
N ILE A 59 3.90 -11.09 -6.79
CA ILE A 59 2.72 -10.23 -6.63
C ILE A 59 3.20 -8.84 -6.22
N ASP A 60 3.12 -7.89 -7.15
CA ASP A 60 3.32 -6.48 -6.84
C ASP A 60 2.01 -5.88 -6.36
N ALA A 61 2.06 -5.16 -5.24
CA ALA A 61 0.90 -4.53 -4.63
C ALA A 61 1.27 -3.14 -4.09
N THR A 62 0.42 -2.15 -4.40
CA THR A 62 0.55 -0.79 -3.89
C THR A 62 -0.71 -0.39 -3.16
N ALA A 63 -0.56 0.11 -1.94
CA ALA A 63 -1.63 0.74 -1.17
C ALA A 63 -1.36 2.25 -1.07
N VAL A 64 -2.41 3.05 -1.20
CA VAL A 64 -2.32 4.51 -1.08
C VAL A 64 -3.36 5.05 -0.12
N CYS A 65 -2.95 5.98 0.72
CA CYS A 65 -3.80 6.64 1.69
C CYS A 65 -3.57 8.16 1.63
N PRO A 66 -4.61 9.00 1.72
CA PRO A 66 -4.42 10.45 1.79
C PRO A 66 -3.61 10.82 3.03
N THR A 67 -2.74 11.82 2.89
CA THR A 67 -2.09 12.41 4.05
C THR A 67 -3.09 13.24 4.86
N PRO A 68 -2.78 13.60 6.11
CA PRO A 68 -3.61 14.52 6.89
C PRO A 68 -3.88 15.86 6.19
N GLU A 69 -3.00 16.31 5.29
CA GLU A 69 -3.19 17.52 4.49
C GLU A 69 -4.35 17.41 3.48
N ALA A 70 -4.70 16.19 3.08
CA ALA A 70 -5.83 15.90 2.20
C ALA A 70 -7.14 15.62 2.98
N VAL A 71 -7.14 15.84 4.29
CA VAL A 71 -8.32 15.66 5.15
C VAL A 71 -8.61 16.96 5.92
N ALA A 72 -9.81 17.50 5.74
CA ALA A 72 -10.28 18.66 6.49
C ALA A 72 -11.20 18.20 7.63
N PHE A 73 -10.92 18.70 8.84
CA PHE A 73 -11.70 18.44 10.04
C PHE A 73 -12.49 19.69 10.42
N THR A 74 -13.80 19.54 10.54
CA THR A 74 -14.71 20.54 11.14
C THR A 74 -15.46 19.86 12.29
N PRO A 75 -16.06 20.62 13.23
CA PRO A 75 -16.73 20.01 14.39
C PRO A 75 -17.87 19.05 14.00
N GLU A 76 -18.55 19.31 12.88
CA GLU A 76 -19.71 18.53 12.42
C GLU A 76 -19.35 17.50 11.36
N VAL A 77 -18.27 17.73 10.60
CA VAL A 77 -17.97 16.95 9.39
C VAL A 77 -16.48 16.73 9.19
N ILE A 78 -16.13 15.54 8.73
CA ILE A 78 -14.80 15.23 8.20
C ILE A 78 -14.91 15.13 6.68
N THR A 79 -14.05 15.84 5.97
CA THR A 79 -14.02 15.86 4.50
C THR A 79 -12.70 15.29 4.00
N TRP A 80 -12.77 14.23 3.20
CA TRP A 80 -11.61 13.62 2.55
C TRP A 80 -11.54 14.02 1.09
N TYR A 81 -10.39 14.56 0.67
CA TYR A 81 -10.09 14.79 -0.73
C TYR A 81 -9.38 13.56 -1.28
N MET A 82 -10.04 12.82 -2.18
CA MET A 82 -9.49 11.62 -2.80
C MET A 82 -9.66 11.65 -4.33
N PRO A 83 -8.69 11.13 -5.10
CA PRO A 83 -8.88 10.90 -6.52
C PRO A 83 -10.06 9.94 -6.76
N LYS A 84 -10.92 10.29 -7.73
CA LYS A 84 -12.00 9.39 -8.16
C LYS A 84 -11.46 8.14 -8.87
N HIS A 85 -10.36 8.28 -9.59
CA HIS A 85 -9.65 7.21 -10.28
C HIS A 85 -8.19 7.22 -9.81
N ILE A 86 -7.65 6.05 -9.50
CA ILE A 86 -6.24 5.86 -9.14
C ILE A 86 -5.68 4.84 -10.11
N ASP A 87 -4.81 5.30 -11.01
CA ASP A 87 -4.08 4.39 -11.89
C ASP A 87 -3.13 3.52 -11.05
N PRO A 88 -2.92 2.25 -11.44
CA PRO A 88 -1.96 1.38 -10.76
C PRO A 88 -0.58 2.07 -10.65
N LEU A 89 -0.09 2.25 -9.42
CA LEU A 89 1.21 2.88 -9.16
C LEU A 89 2.38 1.89 -9.21
N PHE A 90 2.15 0.69 -9.73
CA PHE A 90 3.17 -0.31 -9.94
C PHE A 90 3.37 -0.52 -11.43
N SER A 91 4.64 -0.62 -11.86
CA SER A 91 4.98 -0.96 -13.23
C SER A 91 4.85 -2.46 -13.41
N SER A 92 3.92 -2.89 -14.25
CA SER A 92 3.89 -4.24 -14.81
C SER A 92 4.03 -4.11 -16.32
N GLY A 93 4.88 -4.95 -16.93
CA GLY A 93 5.01 -4.98 -18.40
C GLY A 93 3.70 -5.34 -19.13
N ALA A 94 2.67 -5.77 -18.40
CA ALA A 94 1.34 -6.04 -18.93
C ALA A 94 0.40 -4.80 -18.95
N PHE A 95 0.80 -3.68 -18.37
CA PHE A 95 0.00 -2.43 -18.31
C PHE A 95 0.64 -1.26 -19.07
N THR A 96 1.56 -1.52 -19.99
CA THR A 96 2.05 -0.50 -20.93
C THR A 96 0.89 -0.12 -21.88
N ILE A 97 0.35 1.08 -21.71
CA ILE A 97 -0.53 1.74 -22.69
C ILE A 97 0.33 2.35 -23.79
#